data_AF-A0A1G8V028-F1
#
_entry.id   AF-A0A1G8V028-F1
#
_cell.length_a   1.000
_cell.length_b   1.000
_cell.length_c   1.000
_cell.angle_alpha   90.00
_cell.angle_beta   90.00
_cell.angle_gamma   90.00
#
_symmetry.space_group_name_H-M   'P 1'
#
loop_
_entity.id
_entity.type
_entity.pdbx_description
1 polymer ?
#
loop_
_entity_poly.entity_id
_entity_poly.type
_entity_poly.pdbx_seq_one_letter_code
_entity_poly.pdbx_strand_id
1 'polypeptide(L)'
;MANRSSNRSAKLRDEADIKYDIDMPFSSRDSEILLIEQNDDEVEVIVGNIPEPSGYNLDRNYPENLEDEENMRRHTVAEWIVEETTEMFTDYEWETSEYKSNNPNYHLRDVYFTCDKDELDNAVLTAKTFLAEIERKALSHAKRFDRTYNSPTDDL
;
A
#
# COMPACT_ATOMS: atom_id res chain seq x y z
N MET A 1 -22.73 11.35 -8.40
CA MET A 1 -22.41 10.52 -7.21
C MET A 1 -21.44 9.45 -7.67
N ALA A 2 -20.15 9.60 -7.36
CA ALA A 2 -19.17 8.57 -7.69
C ALA A 2 -19.41 7.39 -6.76
N ASN A 3 -19.72 6.21 -7.32
CA ASN A 3 -19.73 4.96 -6.58
C ASN A 3 -18.32 4.79 -5.97
N ARG A 4 -18.17 5.14 -4.69
CA ARG A 4 -17.05 4.69 -3.88
C ARG A 4 -17.23 3.19 -3.76
N SER A 5 -16.65 2.43 -4.70
CA SER A 5 -16.38 1.02 -4.48
C SER A 5 -15.67 0.93 -3.12
N SER A 6 -16.36 0.38 -2.11
CA SER A 6 -15.70 0.08 -0.84
C SER A 6 -14.62 -0.95 -1.15
N ASN A 7 -13.40 -0.62 -0.78
CA ASN A 7 -12.23 -1.49 -0.93
C ASN A 7 -12.44 -2.79 -0.15
N ARG A 8 -11.75 -3.85 -0.58
CA ARG A 8 -11.99 -5.21 -0.09
C ARG A 8 -11.68 -5.28 1.41
N SER A 9 -10.58 -4.65 1.82
CA SER A 9 -10.24 -4.46 3.23
C SER A 9 -11.36 -3.77 4.02
N ALA A 10 -11.89 -2.63 3.58
CA ALA A 10 -12.98 -1.97 4.30
C ALA A 10 -14.31 -2.74 4.33
N LYS A 11 -14.58 -3.61 3.34
CA LYS A 11 -15.75 -4.48 3.35
C LYS A 11 -15.58 -5.63 4.34
N LEU A 12 -14.39 -6.23 4.36
CA LEU A 12 -14.10 -7.44 5.13
C LEU A 12 -13.49 -7.14 6.50
N ARG A 13 -13.26 -5.87 6.84
CA ARG A 13 -12.68 -5.44 8.11
C ARG A 13 -13.42 -5.97 9.33
N ASP A 14 -14.75 -6.00 9.27
CA ASP A 14 -15.59 -6.49 10.37
C ASP A 14 -15.78 -8.03 10.32
N GLU A 15 -15.38 -8.67 9.22
CA GLU A 15 -15.44 -10.11 9.00
C GLU A 15 -14.09 -10.79 9.24
N ALA A 16 -13.02 -10.01 9.48
CA ALA A 16 -11.68 -10.52 9.71
C ALA A 16 -11.56 -11.21 11.08
N ASP A 17 -10.97 -12.40 11.09
CA ASP A 17 -10.71 -13.16 12.30
C ASP A 17 -9.64 -12.48 13.17
N ILE A 18 -8.61 -11.94 12.52
CA ILE A 18 -7.52 -11.19 13.17
C ILE A 18 -7.24 -9.92 12.38
N LYS A 19 -6.96 -8.85 13.12
CA LYS A 19 -6.64 -7.54 12.58
C LYS A 19 -5.40 -6.94 13.23
N TYR A 20 -4.49 -6.44 12.41
CA TYR A 20 -3.38 -5.60 12.81
C TYR A 20 -3.57 -4.20 12.24
N ASP A 21 -3.55 -3.17 13.08
CA ASP A 21 -3.45 -1.77 12.65
C ASP A 21 -1.98 -1.34 12.75
N ILE A 22 -1.47 -0.70 11.69
CA ILE A 22 -0.09 -0.24 11.57
C ILE A 22 -0.10 1.26 11.29
N ASP A 23 0.40 2.02 12.26
CA ASP A 23 0.54 3.48 12.16
C ASP A 23 1.49 3.82 11.02
N MET A 24 1.04 4.67 10.08
CA MET A 24 1.85 5.10 8.94
C MET A 24 2.03 6.62 8.94
N PRO A 25 3.24 7.14 8.67
CA PRO A 25 3.52 8.58 8.77
C PRO A 25 2.96 9.42 7.60
N PHE A 26 2.48 8.78 6.53
CA PHE A 26 2.11 9.44 5.28
C PHE A 26 0.60 9.49 5.00
N SER A 27 -0.17 8.67 5.70
CA SER A 27 -1.59 8.50 5.46
C SER A 27 -2.38 9.08 6.63
N SER A 28 -3.54 9.67 6.35
CA SER A 28 -4.50 10.06 7.40
C SER A 28 -5.18 8.85 8.06
N ARG A 29 -4.80 7.63 7.67
CA ARG A 29 -5.35 6.35 8.11
C ARG A 29 -4.23 5.34 8.26
N ASP A 30 -4.31 4.56 9.32
CA ASP A 30 -3.40 3.44 9.56
C ASP A 30 -3.58 2.37 8.47
N SER A 31 -2.47 1.75 8.09
CA SER A 31 -2.52 0.55 7.26
C SER A 31 -3.05 -0.61 8.09
N GLU A 32 -3.68 -1.57 7.43
CA GLU A 32 -4.24 -2.73 8.13
C GLU A 32 -3.77 -4.03 7.49
N ILE A 33 -3.54 -5.05 8.33
CA ILE A 33 -3.39 -6.44 7.89
C ILE A 33 -4.57 -7.21 8.45
N LEU A 34 -5.42 -7.71 7.56
CA LEU A 34 -6.57 -8.53 7.89
C LEU A 34 -6.26 -9.98 7.58
N LEU A 35 -6.59 -10.88 8.49
CA LEU A 35 -6.52 -12.32 8.29
C LEU A 35 -7.94 -12.86 8.26
N ILE A 36 -8.26 -13.60 7.19
CA ILE A 36 -9.58 -14.19 6.97
C ILE A 36 -9.38 -15.68 6.73
N GLU A 37 -9.88 -16.53 7.62
CA GLU A 37 -9.90 -17.97 7.40
C GLU A 37 -10.83 -18.29 6.21
N GLN A 38 -10.29 -18.94 5.18
CA GLN A 38 -11.06 -19.36 4.02
C GLN A 38 -11.57 -20.79 4.21
N ASN A 39 -10.67 -21.71 4.62
CA ASN A 39 -10.92 -23.13 4.80
C ASN A 39 -10.13 -23.68 6.00
N ASP A 40 -10.17 -25.01 6.22
CA ASP A 40 -9.53 -25.65 7.38
C ASP A 40 -8.02 -25.34 7.50
N ASP A 41 -7.31 -25.22 6.37
CA ASP A 41 -5.85 -25.05 6.33
C ASP A 41 -5.37 -23.75 5.65
N GLU A 42 -6.27 -22.91 5.13
CA GLU A 42 -5.91 -21.74 4.30
C GLU A 42 -6.41 -20.43 4.90
N VAL A 43 -5.55 -19.40 4.85
CA VAL A 43 -5.85 -18.05 5.32
C VAL A 43 -5.58 -17.05 4.20
N GLU A 44 -6.55 -16.17 3.98
CA GLU A 44 -6.37 -14.98 3.15
C GLU A 44 -5.79 -13.85 4.00
N VAL A 45 -4.68 -13.29 3.52
CA VAL A 45 -4.02 -12.12 4.11
C VAL A 45 -4.30 -10.91 3.23
N ILE A 46 -4.89 -9.86 3.81
CA ILE A 46 -5.18 -8.60 3.11
C ILE A 46 -4.38 -7.47 3.77
N VAL A 47 -3.45 -6.89 3.04
CA VAL A 47 -2.76 -5.65 3.40
C VAL A 47 -3.55 -4.49 2.81
N GLY A 48 -4.34 -3.81 3.63
CA GLY A 48 -5.22 -2.72 3.25
C GLY A 48 -4.70 -1.34 3.65
N ASN A 49 -5.27 -0.31 3.03
CA ASN A 49 -4.90 1.09 3.24
C ASN A 49 -3.38 1.30 3.12
N ILE A 50 -2.79 0.74 2.06
CA ILE A 50 -1.35 0.86 1.78
C ILE A 50 -0.99 2.36 1.72
N PRO A 51 0.07 2.79 2.42
CA PRO A 51 0.36 4.20 2.59
C PRO A 51 0.96 4.75 1.31
N GLU A 52 0.36 5.81 0.81
CA GLU A 52 0.89 6.57 -0.32
C GLU A 52 1.39 7.92 0.20
N PRO A 53 2.67 8.26 0.03
CA PRO A 53 3.12 9.61 0.29
C PRO A 53 2.32 10.64 -0.52
N SER A 54 2.02 11.79 0.09
CA SER A 54 1.24 12.85 -0.55
C SER A 54 1.90 13.31 -1.84
N GLY A 55 1.14 13.31 -2.95
CA GLY A 55 1.65 13.72 -4.27
C GLY A 55 2.27 12.59 -5.10
N TYR A 56 2.27 11.36 -4.59
CA TYR A 56 2.66 10.14 -5.34
C TYR A 56 1.39 9.45 -5.78
N ASN A 57 1.25 9.28 -7.09
CA ASN A 57 0.06 8.75 -7.74
C ASN A 57 0.53 7.83 -8.87
N LEU A 58 -0.12 6.67 -9.07
CA LEU A 58 0.09 5.85 -10.26
C LEU A 58 -0.72 6.46 -11.41
N ASP A 59 -0.07 7.16 -12.32
CA ASP A 59 -0.73 7.91 -13.40
C ASP A 59 -0.73 7.10 -14.70
N ARG A 60 -1.50 6.00 -14.70
CA ARG A 60 -1.71 5.19 -15.91
C ARG A 60 -2.69 5.83 -16.91
N ASN A 61 -3.37 6.92 -16.55
CA ASN A 61 -4.43 7.51 -17.39
C ASN A 61 -4.04 8.82 -18.07
N TYR A 62 -3.04 9.57 -17.57
CA TYR A 62 -2.64 10.88 -18.10
C TYR A 62 -1.13 10.92 -18.38
N PRO A 63 -0.60 10.00 -19.21
CA PRO A 63 0.79 10.07 -19.64
C PRO A 63 1.12 11.40 -20.33
N GLU A 64 0.12 12.11 -20.86
CA GLU A 64 0.25 13.44 -21.45
C GLU A 64 0.35 14.60 -20.43
N ASN A 65 -0.06 14.42 -19.18
CA ASN A 65 0.10 15.46 -18.13
C ASN A 65 1.48 15.37 -17.44
N LEU A 66 2.33 14.44 -17.88
CA LEU A 66 3.71 14.27 -17.46
C LEU A 66 4.65 15.35 -18.02
N GLU A 67 4.14 16.50 -18.48
CA GLU A 67 4.97 17.54 -19.11
C GLU A 67 5.93 18.23 -18.13
N ASP A 68 5.64 18.17 -16.82
CA ASP A 68 6.52 18.70 -15.78
C ASP A 68 7.44 17.63 -15.19
N GLU A 69 8.74 17.91 -15.17
CA GLU A 69 9.80 17.01 -14.72
C GLU A 69 9.58 16.55 -13.26
N GLU A 70 9.00 17.40 -12.43
CA GLU A 70 8.68 17.07 -11.04
C GLU A 70 7.58 16.00 -10.93
N ASN A 71 6.50 16.12 -11.72
CA ASN A 71 5.42 15.14 -11.75
C ASN A 71 5.87 13.79 -12.33
N MET A 72 6.71 13.82 -13.37
CA MET A 72 7.33 12.61 -13.93
C MET A 72 8.14 11.85 -12.88
N ARG A 73 8.98 12.56 -12.11
CA ARG A 73 9.82 11.93 -11.09
C ARG A 73 8.98 11.29 -9.99
N ARG A 74 7.92 11.96 -9.53
CA ARG A 74 7.00 11.40 -8.53
C ARG A 74 6.30 10.14 -9.04
N HIS A 75 5.92 10.11 -10.31
CA HIS A 75 5.32 8.93 -10.95
C HIS A 75 6.27 7.73 -11.02
N THR A 76 7.44 7.89 -11.64
CA THR A 76 8.42 6.81 -11.79
C THR A 76 8.83 6.23 -10.44
N VAL A 77 8.91 7.08 -9.41
CA VAL A 77 9.24 6.62 -8.07
C VAL A 77 8.06 5.93 -7.41
N ALA A 78 6.83 6.41 -7.60
CA ALA A 78 5.64 5.70 -7.10
C ALA A 78 5.54 4.28 -7.68
N GLU A 79 5.72 4.16 -9.00
CA GLU A 79 5.74 2.88 -9.71
C GLU A 79 6.87 1.97 -9.20
N TRP A 80 8.08 2.49 -9.12
CA TRP A 80 9.25 1.78 -8.57
C TRP A 80 9.06 1.32 -7.12
N ILE A 81 8.49 2.18 -6.25
CA ILE A 81 8.22 1.85 -4.85
C ILE A 81 7.25 0.68 -4.80
N VAL A 82 6.17 0.72 -5.57
CA VAL A 82 5.18 -0.36 -5.60
C VAL A 82 5.77 -1.63 -6.18
N GLU A 83 6.36 -1.59 -7.37
CA GLU A 83 6.90 -2.78 -8.04
C GLU A 83 7.96 -3.49 -7.19
N GLU A 84 9.01 -2.80 -6.75
CA GLU A 84 10.08 -3.44 -5.96
C GLU A 84 9.64 -3.88 -4.57
N THR A 85 8.60 -3.28 -3.99
CA THR A 85 8.09 -3.75 -2.68
C THR A 85 7.14 -4.93 -2.85
N THR A 86 6.39 -5.00 -3.95
CA THR A 86 5.55 -6.17 -4.27
C THR A 86 6.35 -7.42 -4.63
N GLU A 87 7.63 -7.28 -5.00
CA GLU A 87 8.55 -8.43 -5.12
C GLU A 87 8.67 -9.22 -3.80
N MET A 88 8.32 -8.65 -2.64
CA MET A 88 8.32 -9.36 -1.36
C MET A 88 7.25 -10.44 -1.26
N PHE A 89 6.23 -10.41 -2.11
CA PHE A 89 5.18 -11.41 -2.16
C PHE A 89 5.39 -12.44 -3.26
N THR A 90 6.58 -12.55 -3.89
CA THR A 90 6.83 -13.51 -4.99
C THR A 90 6.63 -14.97 -4.59
N ASP A 91 6.75 -15.27 -3.30
CA ASP A 91 6.54 -16.62 -2.77
C ASP A 91 5.05 -16.98 -2.64
N TYR A 92 4.14 -16.01 -2.85
CA TYR A 92 2.70 -16.17 -2.76
C TYR A 92 2.01 -15.85 -4.10
N GLU A 93 0.87 -16.50 -4.35
CA GLU A 93 -0.05 -16.05 -5.41
C GLU A 93 -0.81 -14.82 -4.88
N TRP A 94 -0.41 -13.63 -5.34
CA TRP A 94 -0.97 -12.36 -4.87
C TRP A 94 -1.74 -11.61 -5.96
N GLU A 95 -2.69 -10.80 -5.52
CA GLU A 95 -3.50 -9.91 -6.33
C GLU A 95 -3.59 -8.53 -5.67
N THR A 96 -3.93 -7.51 -6.47
CA THR A 96 -4.07 -6.13 -6.00
C THR A 96 -5.45 -5.57 -6.25
N SER A 97 -5.94 -4.79 -5.29
CA SER A 97 -7.12 -3.94 -5.45
C SER A 97 -6.65 -2.50 -5.70
N GLU A 98 -7.10 -1.94 -6.83
CA GLU A 98 -6.81 -0.55 -7.22
C GLU A 98 -8.11 0.29 -7.17
N TYR A 99 -7.99 1.60 -6.94
CA TYR A 99 -9.11 2.53 -7.12
C TYR A 99 -8.71 3.76 -7.91
N LYS A 100 -9.63 4.17 -8.78
CA LYS A 100 -9.57 5.40 -9.55
C LYS A 100 -10.34 6.52 -8.86
N SER A 101 -9.65 7.59 -8.47
CA SER A 101 -10.30 8.77 -7.91
C SER A 101 -11.00 9.61 -9.00
N ASN A 102 -11.74 10.66 -8.62
CA ASN A 102 -12.28 11.63 -9.58
C ASN A 102 -11.17 12.43 -10.29
N ASN A 103 -9.98 12.47 -9.67
CA ASN A 103 -8.73 12.78 -10.35
C ASN A 103 -8.15 11.44 -10.86
N PRO A 104 -7.68 11.37 -12.08
CA PRO A 104 -7.51 10.13 -12.83
C PRO A 104 -6.29 9.29 -12.45
N ASN A 105 -5.83 9.44 -11.23
CA ASN A 105 -4.78 8.68 -10.63
C ASN A 105 -5.31 7.31 -10.18
N TYR A 106 -4.50 6.28 -10.40
CA TYR A 106 -4.65 4.99 -9.73
C TYR A 106 -3.92 5.03 -8.40
N HIS A 107 -4.52 4.38 -7.43
CA HIS A 107 -4.00 4.24 -6.09
C HIS A 107 -4.00 2.76 -5.74
N LEU A 108 -2.87 2.25 -5.26
CA LEU A 108 -2.78 0.88 -4.77
C LEU A 108 -3.46 0.86 -3.39
N ARG A 109 -4.61 0.18 -3.30
CA ARG A 109 -5.38 0.17 -2.06
C ARG A 109 -5.07 -1.01 -1.19
N ASP A 110 -5.19 -2.20 -1.78
CA ASP A 110 -4.99 -3.45 -1.08
C ASP A 110 -4.07 -4.36 -1.89
N VAL A 111 -3.21 -5.10 -1.19
CA VAL A 111 -2.56 -6.31 -1.70
C VAL A 111 -3.15 -7.47 -0.91
N TYR A 112 -3.55 -8.54 -1.58
CA TYR A 112 -4.05 -9.73 -0.91
C TYR A 112 -3.48 -10.99 -1.53
N PHE A 113 -3.25 -11.98 -0.69
CA PHE A 113 -2.68 -13.26 -1.06
C PHE A 113 -3.17 -14.33 -0.09
N THR A 114 -3.06 -15.58 -0.48
CA THR A 114 -3.39 -16.72 0.39
C THR A 114 -2.14 -17.46 0.81
N CYS A 115 -2.18 -18.04 2.01
CA CYS A 115 -1.13 -18.90 2.53
C CYS A 115 -1.74 -20.01 3.40
N ASP A 116 -0.97 -21.07 3.61
CA ASP A 116 -1.34 -22.12 4.54
C ASP A 116 -1.20 -21.62 6.00
N LYS A 117 -1.98 -22.20 6.92
CA LYS A 117 -2.00 -21.81 8.34
C LYS A 117 -0.65 -21.99 9.04
N ASP A 118 0.16 -22.94 8.61
CA ASP A 118 1.51 -23.17 9.12
C ASP A 118 2.53 -22.13 8.64
N GLU A 119 2.23 -21.41 7.55
CA GLU A 119 3.03 -20.31 7.03
C GLU A 119 2.53 -18.92 7.47
N LEU A 120 1.40 -18.85 8.16
CA LEU A 120 0.71 -17.61 8.52
C LEU A 120 1.60 -16.59 9.23
N ASP A 121 2.44 -17.05 10.18
CA ASP A 121 3.36 -16.16 10.89
C ASP A 121 4.37 -15.52 9.93
N ASN A 122 4.88 -16.29 8.96
CA ASN A 122 5.78 -15.76 7.93
C ASN A 122 5.04 -14.81 7.00
N ALA A 123 3.82 -15.13 6.58
CA ALA A 123 2.98 -14.27 5.75
C ALA A 123 2.71 -12.91 6.42
N VAL A 124 2.37 -12.91 7.72
CA VAL A 124 2.18 -11.68 8.51
C VAL A 124 3.48 -10.88 8.62
N LEU A 125 4.61 -11.55 8.84
CA LEU A 125 5.92 -10.87 8.88
C LEU A 125 6.29 -10.27 7.52
N THR A 126 6.00 -10.96 6.42
CA THR A 126 6.18 -10.46 5.06
C THR A 126 5.32 -9.23 4.82
N ALA A 127 4.04 -9.27 5.20
CA ALA A 127 3.13 -8.12 5.10
C ALA A 127 3.60 -6.90 5.93
N LYS A 128 4.10 -7.13 7.15
CA LYS A 128 4.70 -6.06 7.98
C LYS A 128 5.97 -5.49 7.36
N THR A 129 6.83 -6.36 6.83
CA THR A 129 8.08 -5.97 6.15
C THR A 129 7.79 -5.14 4.92
N PHE A 130 6.79 -5.54 4.13
CA PHE A 130 6.29 -4.79 2.98
C PHE A 130 5.88 -3.36 3.36
N LEU A 131 5.03 -3.20 4.39
CA LEU A 131 4.59 -1.87 4.85
C LEU A 131 5.75 -1.01 5.35
N ALA A 132 6.67 -1.59 6.12
CA ALA A 132 7.87 -0.88 6.60
C ALA A 132 8.81 -0.46 5.45
N GLU A 133 8.92 -1.28 4.40
CA GLU A 133 9.75 -0.98 3.24
C GLU A 133 9.15 0.11 2.35
N ILE A 134 7.83 0.10 2.14
CA ILE A 134 7.12 1.22 1.52
C ILE A 134 7.37 2.51 2.31
N GLU A 135 7.22 2.47 3.64
CA GLU A 135 7.46 3.63 4.50
C GLU A 135 8.90 4.16 4.34
N ARG A 136 9.89 3.27 4.45
CA ARG A 136 11.31 3.61 4.35
C ARG A 136 11.64 4.24 2.99
N LYS A 137 11.12 3.67 1.89
CA LYS A 137 11.37 4.20 0.54
C LYS A 137 10.64 5.53 0.32
N ALA A 138 9.40 5.64 0.77
CA ALA A 138 8.64 6.90 0.76
C ALA A 138 9.37 8.00 1.53
N LEU A 139 9.90 7.71 2.74
CA LEU A 139 10.68 8.66 3.55
C LEU A 139 11.97 9.08 2.85
N SER A 140 12.73 8.11 2.32
CA SER A 140 13.98 8.36 1.60
C SER A 140 13.76 9.28 0.40
N HIS A 141 12.68 9.04 -0.33
CA HIS A 141 12.36 9.85 -1.49
C HIS A 141 11.84 11.25 -1.09
N ALA A 142 10.94 11.35 -0.10
CA ALA A 142 10.48 12.63 0.44
C ALA A 142 11.67 13.51 0.86
N LYS A 143 12.65 12.95 1.58
CA LYS A 143 13.89 13.67 1.94
C LYS A 143 14.71 14.14 0.73
N ARG A 144 14.68 13.39 -0.37
CA ARG A 144 15.50 13.67 -1.56
C ARG A 144 14.87 14.70 -2.49
N PHE A 145 13.54 14.76 -2.56
CA PHE A 145 12.83 15.54 -3.57
C PHE A 145 11.82 16.54 -3.01
N ASP A 146 11.31 16.32 -1.80
CA ASP A 146 10.42 17.26 -1.14
C ASP A 146 11.26 18.13 -0.18
N ARG A 147 11.46 19.41 -0.52
CA ARG A 147 12.18 20.37 0.35
C ARG A 147 11.44 20.65 1.67
N THR A 148 10.28 20.05 1.87
CA THR A 148 9.31 20.38 2.94
C THR A 148 9.03 19.23 3.90
N TYR A 149 9.91 18.22 3.97
CA TYR A 149 9.74 17.14 4.96
C TYR A 149 10.41 17.52 6.29
N ASN A 150 9.61 17.94 7.28
CA ASN A 150 10.04 17.96 8.67
C ASN A 150 9.78 16.57 9.25
N SER A 151 10.84 15.78 9.46
CA SER A 151 10.69 14.51 10.17
C SER A 151 10.20 14.80 11.60
N PRO A 152 9.33 13.97 12.21
CA PRO A 152 9.01 14.08 13.64
C PRO A 152 10.25 13.97 14.55
N THR A 153 11.36 13.46 14.01
CA THR A 153 12.67 13.38 14.67
C THR A 153 13.55 14.61 14.48
N ASP A 154 13.18 15.56 13.62
CA ASP A 154 13.98 16.78 13.40
C ASP A 154 13.73 17.86 14.48
N ASP A 155 12.71 17.66 15.32
CA ASP A 155 12.37 18.51 16.47
C ASP A 155 12.86 17.94 17.82
N LEU A 156 13.77 16.95 17.83
CA LEU A 156 14.37 16.36 19.04
C LEU A 156 15.86 16.71 19.20
#